data_AF-A0A419FAY4-F1
#
_entry.id   AF-A0A419FAY4-F1
#
_cell.length_a   1.000
_cell.length_b   1.000
_cell.length_c   1.000
_cell.angle_alpha   90.00
_cell.angle_beta   90.00
_cell.angle_gamma   90.00
#
_symmetry.space_group_name_H-M   'P 1'
#
loop_
_entity.id
_entity.type
_entity.pdbx_description
1 polymer ?
#
loop_
_entity_poly.entity_id
_entity_poly.type
_entity_poly.pdbx_seq_one_letter_code
_entity_poly.pdbx_strand_id
1 'polypeptide(L)'
;MLNWLKIKPGKGTPETFFYLRVDDRLIHGQVVIGWGVGLDVNRLVLADDRLAASAAEREFYRQIIPETMGGTVVSLAEALELTGELRQPGRRAIVVVGRVEDAMRWVETGQHPDLLILGGLHSREGRERLTDYLYLTPQEIEQLREAAGRGVRVVCRDLPTSEGIDFLAALGQRPR
;
A
#
# COMPACT_ATOMS: atom_id res chain seq x y z
N MET A 1 -11.37 -19.94 -6.29
CA MET A 1 -10.40 -19.88 -5.17
C MET A 1 -9.41 -18.76 -5.44
N LEU A 2 -9.18 -17.90 -4.45
CA LEU A 2 -8.55 -16.58 -4.56
C LEU A 2 -7.04 -16.66 -4.90
N ASN A 3 -6.70 -16.77 -6.19
CA ASN A 3 -5.31 -16.89 -6.65
C ASN A 3 -4.47 -15.61 -6.41
N TRP A 4 -5.12 -14.44 -6.30
CA TRP A 4 -4.44 -13.14 -6.11
C TRP A 4 -3.91 -12.92 -4.68
N LEU A 5 -4.35 -13.73 -3.70
CA LEU A 5 -3.80 -13.70 -2.33
C LEU A 5 -2.38 -14.28 -2.26
N LYS A 6 -2.04 -15.18 -3.21
CA LYS A 6 -0.68 -15.65 -3.41
C LYS A 6 0.04 -14.63 -4.28
N ILE A 7 0.82 -13.75 -3.66
CA ILE A 7 1.67 -12.84 -4.41
C ILE A 7 2.87 -13.65 -4.92
N LYS A 8 2.72 -14.24 -6.10
CA LYS A 8 3.84 -14.82 -6.85
C LYS A 8 3.96 -14.04 -8.16
N PRO A 9 5.05 -13.30 -8.39
CA PRO A 9 5.31 -12.79 -9.73
C PRO A 9 5.42 -13.99 -10.68
N GLY A 10 4.71 -13.93 -11.80
CA GLY A 10 4.99 -14.83 -12.92
C GLY A 10 6.43 -14.59 -13.37
N LYS A 11 7.25 -15.64 -13.44
CA LYS A 11 8.59 -15.51 -14.05
C LYS A 11 8.41 -15.19 -15.53
N GLY A 12 8.92 -14.04 -15.99
CA GLY A 12 9.24 -13.81 -17.40
C GLY A 12 8.28 -12.98 -18.25
N THR A 13 7.27 -12.33 -17.67
CA THR A 13 6.46 -11.29 -18.34
C THR A 13 6.84 -9.92 -17.78
N PRO A 14 6.94 -8.85 -18.60
CA PRO A 14 7.04 -7.47 -18.11
C PRO A 14 5.66 -7.05 -17.57
N GLU A 15 5.20 -7.74 -16.54
CA GLU A 15 3.93 -7.45 -15.89
C GLU A 15 4.06 -6.13 -15.15
N THR A 16 3.42 -5.11 -15.72
CA THR A 16 3.17 -3.87 -15.00
C THR A 16 2.23 -4.16 -13.85
N PHE A 17 2.59 -3.70 -12.65
CA PHE A 17 1.74 -3.87 -11.48
C PHE A 17 1.88 -2.68 -10.53
N PHE A 18 0.75 -2.13 -10.12
CA PHE A 18 0.67 -1.03 -9.17
C PHE A 18 0.08 -1.51 -7.84
N TYR A 19 0.95 -1.60 -6.82
CA TYR A 19 0.59 -1.82 -5.42
C TYR A 19 0.40 -0.49 -4.70
N LEU A 20 -0.65 -0.38 -3.90
CA LEU A 20 -0.83 0.72 -2.95
C LEU A 20 -0.84 0.14 -1.54
N ARG A 21 0.09 0.54 -0.68
CA ARG A 21 0.21 0.05 0.70
C ARG A 21 -0.14 1.15 1.69
N VAL A 22 -1.01 0.84 2.63
CA VAL A 22 -1.32 1.68 3.79
C VAL A 22 -0.54 1.18 5.01
N ASP A 23 0.36 1.99 5.52
CA ASP A 23 1.15 1.71 6.73
C ASP A 23 1.40 3.03 7.49
N ASP A 24 0.84 3.19 8.70
CA ASP A 24 0.92 4.44 9.48
C ASP A 24 2.33 4.73 10.02
N ARG A 25 3.28 3.80 9.86
CA ARG A 25 4.71 3.98 10.12
C ARG A 25 5.51 4.20 8.85
N LEU A 26 4.87 4.28 7.69
CA LEU A 26 5.48 4.52 6.38
C LEU A 26 6.62 3.53 6.08
N ILE A 27 7.84 4.03 5.88
CA ILE A 27 9.04 3.20 5.76
C ILE A 27 9.65 3.01 7.14
N HIS A 28 9.53 1.79 7.67
CA HIS A 28 10.11 1.40 8.95
C HIS A 28 10.77 0.03 8.86
N GLY A 29 11.89 -0.12 9.56
CA GLY A 29 12.69 -1.35 9.57
C GLY A 29 13.05 -1.84 8.17
N GLN A 30 13.08 -3.16 8.00
CA GLN A 30 13.32 -3.81 6.70
C GLN A 30 12.00 -4.14 5.97
N VAL A 31 10.85 -3.68 6.45
CA VAL A 31 9.54 -4.12 5.95
C VAL A 31 9.33 -3.68 4.51
N VAL A 32 9.49 -2.39 4.23
CA VAL A 32 9.31 -1.84 2.88
C VAL A 32 10.38 -2.36 1.90
N ILE A 33 11.61 -2.55 2.36
CA ILE A 33 12.67 -3.20 1.58
C ILE A 33 12.27 -4.65 1.24
N GLY A 34 11.73 -5.37 2.22
CA GLY A 34 11.19 -6.72 2.03
C GLY A 34 10.03 -6.76 1.04
N TRP A 35 9.13 -5.77 1.05
CA TRP A 35 8.09 -5.62 0.05
C TRP A 35 8.67 -5.37 -1.33
N GLY A 36 9.69 -4.53 -1.42
CA GLY A 36 10.50 -4.33 -2.59
C GLY A 36 10.98 -5.63 -3.24
N VAL A 37 11.70 -6.44 -2.46
CA VAL A 37 12.30 -7.70 -2.93
C VAL A 37 11.25 -8.77 -3.18
N GLY A 38 10.33 -8.99 -2.23
CA GLY A 38 9.31 -10.03 -2.31
C GLY A 38 8.30 -9.78 -3.43
N LEU A 39 8.06 -8.52 -3.76
CA LEU A 39 7.24 -8.12 -4.90
C LEU A 39 8.07 -7.80 -6.14
N ASP A 40 9.40 -7.93 -6.14
CA ASP A 40 10.25 -7.52 -7.27
C ASP A 40 9.80 -6.16 -7.88
N VAL A 41 9.63 -5.20 -6.97
CA VAL A 41 9.28 -3.81 -7.26
C VAL A 41 10.53 -3.07 -7.71
N ASN A 42 10.38 -2.27 -8.75
CA ASN A 42 11.44 -1.45 -9.35
C ASN A 42 11.11 0.06 -9.35
N ARG A 43 10.06 0.44 -8.60
CA ARG A 43 9.68 1.83 -8.35
C ARG A 43 8.98 1.96 -7.00
N LEU A 44 9.52 2.79 -6.11
CA LEU A 44 8.87 3.12 -4.85
C LEU A 44 8.51 4.59 -4.78
N VAL A 45 7.26 4.87 -4.39
CA VAL A 45 6.79 6.22 -4.11
C VAL A 45 6.31 6.26 -2.66
N LEU A 46 6.92 7.09 -1.84
CA LEU A 46 6.42 7.44 -0.52
C LEU A 46 5.59 8.73 -0.66
N ALA A 47 4.29 8.65 -0.43
CA ALA A 47 3.36 9.75 -0.59
C ALA A 47 2.90 10.27 0.78
N ASP A 48 3.45 11.41 1.19
CA ASP A 48 3.14 12.08 2.46
C ASP A 48 3.48 13.57 2.36
N ASP A 49 2.48 14.45 2.53
CA ASP A 49 2.64 15.90 2.36
C ASP A 49 3.63 16.52 3.36
N ARG A 50 3.67 15.99 4.60
CA ARG A 50 4.60 16.48 5.64
C ARG A 50 6.03 16.13 5.28
N LEU A 51 6.27 14.90 4.82
CA LEU A 51 7.60 14.47 4.39
C LEU A 51 8.04 15.23 3.14
N ALA A 52 7.16 15.38 2.16
CA ALA A 52 7.44 16.09 0.91
C ALA A 52 7.86 17.55 1.13
N ALA A 53 7.28 18.22 2.13
CA ALA A 53 7.61 19.60 2.48
C ALA A 53 9.00 19.75 3.14
N SER A 54 9.62 18.68 3.62
CA SER A 54 10.90 18.72 4.32
C SER A 54 12.04 18.14 3.48
N ALA A 55 13.01 18.98 3.11
CA ALA A 55 14.19 18.52 2.37
C ALA A 55 14.99 17.45 3.13
N ALA A 56 15.13 17.61 4.45
CA ALA A 56 15.83 16.65 5.30
C ALA A 56 15.11 15.30 5.37
N GLU A 57 13.78 15.30 5.53
CA GLU A 57 12.98 14.07 5.55
C GLU A 57 13.02 13.35 4.20
N ARG A 58 12.85 14.09 3.09
CA ARG A 58 12.95 13.50 1.74
C ARG A 58 14.30 12.82 1.51
N GLU A 59 15.39 13.47 1.92
CA GLU A 59 16.73 12.91 1.79
C GLU A 59 16.91 11.68 2.68
N PHE A 60 16.47 11.73 3.93
CA PHE A 60 16.54 10.61 4.87
C PHE A 60 15.85 9.35 4.31
N TYR A 61 14.61 9.47 3.85
CA TYR A 61 13.89 8.32 3.29
C TYR A 61 14.49 7.84 1.98
N ARG A 62 15.03 8.73 1.14
CA ARG A 62 15.73 8.35 -0.11
C ARG A 62 16.94 7.47 0.18
N GLN A 63 17.70 7.76 1.24
CA GLN A 63 18.87 6.97 1.64
C GLN A 63 18.50 5.58 2.18
N ILE A 64 17.30 5.41 2.71
CA ILE A 64 16.81 4.10 3.21
C ILE A 64 16.36 3.19 2.05
N ILE A 65 15.87 3.79 0.96
CA ILE A 65 15.36 3.05 -0.18
C ILE A 65 16.54 2.56 -1.04
N PRO A 66 16.66 1.26 -1.34
CA PRO A 66 17.70 0.75 -2.22
C PRO A 66 17.68 1.43 -3.59
N GLU A 67 18.85 1.83 -4.10
CA GLU A 67 18.99 2.50 -5.41
C GLU A 67 18.36 1.70 -6.55
N THR A 68 18.44 0.37 -6.48
CA THR A 68 17.87 -0.57 -7.46
C THR A 68 16.34 -0.46 -7.61
N MET A 69 15.65 0.17 -6.65
CA MET A 69 14.19 0.33 -6.63
C MET A 69 13.73 1.70 -7.11
N GLY A 70 14.61 2.69 -7.27
CA GLY A 70 14.23 4.04 -7.71
C GLY A 70 13.19 4.71 -6.80
N GLY A 71 13.57 5.07 -5.58
CA GLY A 71 12.68 5.66 -4.57
C GLY A 71 12.48 7.18 -4.71
N THR A 72 11.23 7.65 -4.57
CA THR A 72 10.90 9.08 -4.45
C THR A 72 9.95 9.36 -3.30
N VAL A 73 10.11 10.52 -2.66
CA VAL A 73 9.23 11.03 -1.61
C VAL A 73 8.55 12.28 -2.13
N VAL A 74 7.22 12.26 -2.19
CA VAL A 74 6.40 13.28 -2.85
C VAL A 74 5.12 13.55 -2.06
N SER A 75 4.45 14.64 -2.37
CA SER A 75 3.12 14.93 -1.83
C SER A 75 2.08 13.94 -2.37
N LEU A 76 0.91 13.89 -1.74
CA LEU A 76 -0.19 13.05 -2.20
C LEU A 76 -0.67 13.45 -3.60
N ALA A 77 -0.71 14.76 -3.89
CA ALA A 77 -1.10 15.29 -5.19
C ALA A 77 -0.12 14.85 -6.29
N GLU A 78 1.18 15.02 -6.07
CA GLU A 78 2.22 14.58 -7.01
C GLU A 78 2.17 13.06 -7.22
N ALA A 79 1.94 12.27 -6.16
CA ALA A 79 1.82 10.82 -6.28
C ALA A 79 0.64 10.37 -7.18
N LEU A 80 -0.49 11.08 -7.13
CA LEU A 80 -1.64 10.82 -8.00
C LEU A 80 -1.32 11.12 -9.46
N GLU A 81 -0.59 12.19 -9.75
CA GLU A 81 -0.13 12.55 -11.10
C GLU A 81 0.84 11.52 -11.67
N LEU A 82 1.68 10.91 -10.83
CA LEU A 82 2.61 9.86 -11.23
C LEU A 82 1.93 8.55 -11.63
N THR A 83 0.63 8.36 -11.40
CA THR A 83 -0.04 7.07 -11.64
C THR A 83 0.13 6.54 -13.07
N GLY A 84 0.19 7.43 -14.06
CA GLY A 84 0.51 7.04 -15.45
C GLY A 84 1.94 6.49 -15.62
N GLU A 85 2.94 7.09 -14.96
CA GLU A 85 4.32 6.58 -14.90
C GLU A 85 4.37 5.21 -14.20
N LEU A 86 3.66 5.07 -13.08
CA LEU A 86 3.61 3.83 -12.29
C LEU A 86 3.04 2.65 -13.08
N ARG A 87 2.28 2.92 -14.14
CA ARG A 87 1.65 1.94 -15.02
C ARG A 87 2.34 1.76 -16.37
N GLN A 88 3.57 2.26 -16.55
CA GLN A 88 4.33 1.99 -17.78
C GLN A 88 4.68 0.50 -17.92
N PRO A 89 4.82 -0.03 -19.15
CA PRO A 89 5.25 -1.41 -19.39
C PRO A 89 6.53 -1.77 -18.64
N GLY A 90 6.53 -2.90 -17.92
CA GLY A 90 7.68 -3.36 -17.12
C GLY A 90 7.87 -2.64 -15.77
N ARG A 91 6.97 -1.73 -15.40
CA ARG A 91 6.98 -1.03 -14.12
C ARG A 91 6.24 -1.83 -13.05
N ARG A 92 6.94 -2.18 -11.98
CA ARG A 92 6.34 -2.79 -10.78
C ARG A 92 6.50 -1.80 -9.65
N ALA A 93 5.44 -1.06 -9.40
CA ALA A 93 5.45 0.09 -8.51
C ALA A 93 4.74 -0.21 -7.19
N ILE A 94 5.29 0.28 -6.09
CA ILE A 94 4.58 0.38 -4.81
C ILE A 94 4.51 1.84 -4.38
N VAL A 95 3.29 2.30 -4.11
CA VAL A 95 3.05 3.56 -3.39
C VAL A 95 2.79 3.22 -1.93
N VAL A 96 3.42 3.93 -1.01
CA VAL A 96 3.19 3.81 0.43
C VAL A 96 2.56 5.11 0.93
N VAL A 97 1.44 4.98 1.64
CA VAL A 97 0.73 6.08 2.33
C VAL A 97 0.50 5.74 3.78
N GLY A 98 0.35 6.76 4.62
CA GLY A 98 0.18 6.61 6.07
C GLY A 98 -1.25 6.32 6.53
N ARG A 99 -2.24 6.59 5.67
CA ARG A 99 -3.66 6.64 6.08
C ARG A 99 -4.57 6.02 5.03
N VAL A 100 -5.72 5.51 5.48
CA VAL A 100 -6.74 4.94 4.59
C VAL A 100 -7.31 6.02 3.68
N GLU A 101 -7.55 7.20 4.22
CA GLU A 101 -8.10 8.35 3.49
C GLU A 101 -7.21 8.78 2.31
N ASP A 102 -5.89 8.69 2.47
CA ASP A 102 -4.94 8.99 1.39
C ASP A 102 -5.04 7.96 0.27
N ALA A 103 -5.17 6.67 0.62
CA ALA A 103 -5.40 5.62 -0.36
C ALA A 103 -6.74 5.77 -1.10
N MET A 104 -7.78 6.28 -0.42
CA MET A 104 -9.09 6.51 -1.03
C MET A 104 -9.05 7.55 -2.15
N ARG A 105 -8.05 8.44 -2.19
CA ARG A 105 -7.90 9.38 -3.32
C ARG A 105 -7.69 8.69 -4.67
N TRP A 106 -6.97 7.56 -4.70
CA TRP A 106 -6.87 6.75 -5.93
C TRP A 106 -8.20 6.10 -6.28
N VAL A 107 -9.00 5.73 -5.28
CA VAL A 107 -10.33 5.17 -5.48
C VAL A 107 -11.27 6.23 -6.07
N GLU A 108 -11.33 7.42 -5.46
CA GLU A 108 -12.12 8.57 -5.91
C GLU A 108 -11.83 8.95 -7.37
N THR A 109 -10.56 8.99 -7.77
CA THR A 109 -10.16 9.33 -9.15
C THR A 109 -10.43 8.24 -10.18
N GLY A 110 -10.78 7.01 -9.75
CA GLY A 110 -10.95 5.85 -10.63
C GLY A 110 -9.64 5.22 -11.09
N GLN A 111 -8.49 5.76 -10.69
CA GLN A 111 -7.16 5.21 -10.97
C GLN A 111 -6.79 4.14 -9.93
N HIS A 112 -7.63 3.12 -9.80
CA HIS A 112 -7.51 2.08 -8.79
C HIS A 112 -6.15 1.38 -8.83
N PRO A 113 -5.55 1.00 -7.68
CA PRO A 113 -4.40 0.11 -7.66
C PRO A 113 -4.81 -1.30 -8.09
N ASP A 114 -3.85 -2.08 -8.60
CA ASP A 114 -4.09 -3.49 -8.92
C ASP A 114 -4.25 -4.33 -7.64
N LEU A 115 -3.65 -3.86 -6.53
CA LEU A 115 -3.82 -4.40 -5.19
C LEU A 115 -3.63 -3.29 -4.13
N LEU A 116 -4.63 -3.09 -3.26
CA LEU A 116 -4.54 -2.29 -2.05
C LEU A 116 -4.15 -3.19 -0.86
N ILE A 117 -3.03 -2.89 -0.22
CA ILE A 117 -2.45 -3.65 0.87
C ILE A 117 -2.61 -2.86 2.17
N LEU A 118 -3.37 -3.41 3.12
CA LEU A 118 -3.44 -2.93 4.49
C LEU A 118 -2.29 -3.55 5.28
N GLY A 119 -1.25 -2.75 5.47
CA GLY A 119 0.05 -3.19 5.94
C GLY A 119 0.26 -3.07 7.44
N GLY A 120 -0.13 -1.95 8.02
CA GLY A 120 0.07 -1.66 9.42
C GLY A 120 -0.70 -0.42 9.82
N LEU A 121 -1.78 -0.61 10.57
CA LEU A 121 -2.57 0.49 11.12
C LEU A 121 -2.72 0.19 12.60
N HIS A 122 -1.95 0.90 13.42
CA HIS A 122 -1.80 0.54 14.82
C HIS A 122 -2.94 1.11 15.67
N SER A 123 -3.11 0.53 16.85
CA SER A 123 -4.12 0.94 17.83
C SER A 123 -4.00 2.43 18.16
N ARG A 124 -5.12 3.13 18.06
CA ARG A 124 -5.33 4.51 18.51
C ARG A 124 -6.76 4.62 19.01
N GLU A 125 -7.06 5.71 19.72
CA GLU A 125 -8.42 5.98 20.18
C GLU A 125 -9.43 5.90 19.03
N GLY A 126 -10.57 5.24 19.25
CA GLY A 126 -11.62 5.05 18.25
C GLY A 126 -11.36 3.96 17.21
N ARG A 127 -10.15 3.38 17.16
CA ARG A 127 -9.86 2.22 16.31
C ARG A 127 -10.03 0.93 17.08
N GLU A 128 -10.62 -0.04 16.41
CA GLU A 128 -10.86 -1.36 16.95
C GLU A 128 -10.05 -2.39 16.15
N ARG A 129 -9.60 -3.45 16.83
CA ARG A 129 -8.77 -4.48 16.21
C ARG A 129 -9.55 -5.24 15.11
N LEU A 130 -8.88 -5.48 13.99
CA LEU A 130 -9.30 -6.40 12.92
C LEU A 130 -8.31 -7.58 12.83
N THR A 131 -7.01 -7.28 12.84
CA THR A 131 -5.91 -8.26 12.92
C THR A 131 -4.88 -7.76 13.95
N ASP A 132 -3.81 -8.52 14.18
CA ASP A 132 -2.73 -8.16 15.11
C ASP A 132 -1.99 -6.86 14.71
N TYR A 133 -2.09 -6.46 13.45
CA TYR A 133 -1.41 -5.30 12.88
C TYR A 133 -2.38 -4.30 12.21
N LEU A 134 -3.69 -4.57 12.25
CA LEU A 134 -4.72 -3.68 11.69
C LEU A 134 -5.78 -3.35 12.72
N TYR A 135 -5.85 -2.07 13.02
CA TYR A 135 -6.85 -1.43 13.84
C TYR A 135 -7.50 -0.35 12.98
N LEU A 136 -8.82 -0.36 12.91
CA LEU A 136 -9.59 0.52 12.03
C LEU A 136 -10.76 1.14 12.78
N THR A 137 -11.09 2.37 12.41
CA THR A 137 -12.34 3.02 12.82
C THR A 137 -13.52 2.48 11.99
N PRO A 138 -14.76 2.67 12.44
CA PRO A 138 -15.94 2.36 11.63
C PRO A 138 -15.95 3.09 10.27
N GLN A 139 -15.45 4.32 10.23
CA GLN A 139 -15.36 5.12 9.00
C GLN A 139 -14.37 4.51 8.00
N GLU A 140 -13.17 4.14 8.46
CA GLU A 140 -12.16 3.50 7.60
C GLU A 140 -12.65 2.16 7.06
N ILE A 141 -13.41 1.38 7.87
CA ILE A 141 -14.03 0.13 7.41
C ILE A 141 -15.01 0.41 6.27
N GLU A 142 -15.84 1.44 6.39
CA GLU A 142 -16.83 1.78 5.36
C GLU A 142 -16.16 2.26 4.07
N GLN A 143 -15.13 3.10 4.17
CA GLN A 143 -14.32 3.52 3.02
C GLN A 143 -13.71 2.32 2.28
N LEU A 144 -13.15 1.35 3.01
CA LEU A 144 -12.56 0.15 2.43
C LEU A 144 -13.61 -0.78 1.83
N ARG A 145 -14.83 -0.85 2.38
CA ARG A 145 -15.96 -1.55 1.79
C ARG A 145 -16.41 -0.91 0.48
N GLU A 146 -16.49 0.42 0.44
CA GLU A 146 -16.81 1.16 -0.78
C GLU A 146 -15.77 0.88 -1.87
N ALA A 147 -14.48 0.94 -1.53
CA ALA A 147 -13.40 0.61 -2.45
C ALA A 147 -13.54 -0.83 -2.99
N ALA A 148 -13.82 -1.80 -2.13
CA ALA A 148 -14.07 -3.18 -2.55
C ALA A 148 -15.32 -3.31 -3.45
N GLY A 149 -16.40 -2.60 -3.14
CA GLY A 149 -17.61 -2.53 -3.95
C GLY A 149 -17.38 -1.93 -5.34
N ARG A 150 -16.36 -1.08 -5.49
CA ARG A 150 -15.88 -0.52 -6.76
C ARG A 150 -14.89 -1.43 -7.49
N GLY A 151 -14.65 -2.64 -6.99
CA GLY A 151 -13.78 -3.64 -7.62
C GLY A 151 -12.31 -3.55 -7.22
N VAL A 152 -11.94 -2.71 -6.25
CA VAL A 152 -10.58 -2.66 -5.71
C VAL A 152 -10.31 -3.94 -4.90
N ARG A 153 -9.20 -4.61 -5.19
CA ARG A 153 -8.76 -5.77 -4.40
C ARG A 153 -8.06 -5.28 -3.14
N VAL A 154 -8.63 -5.56 -1.97
CA VAL A 154 -8.10 -5.13 -0.68
C VAL A 154 -7.63 -6.34 0.12
N VAL A 155 -6.35 -6.36 0.50
CA VAL A 155 -5.73 -7.44 1.29
C VAL A 155 -5.17 -6.93 2.61
N CYS A 156 -5.45 -7.64 3.69
CA CYS A 156 -4.76 -7.52 4.96
C CYS A 156 -3.46 -8.33 4.89
N ARG A 157 -2.29 -7.67 4.92
CA ARG A 157 -0.99 -8.33 4.92
C ARG A 157 0.11 -7.41 5.47
N ASP A 158 0.72 -7.81 6.59
CA ASP A 158 1.79 -7.06 7.25
C ASP A 158 3.14 -7.19 6.53
N LEU A 159 3.51 -8.42 6.20
CA LEU A 159 4.80 -8.77 5.59
C LEU A 159 4.61 -9.48 4.24
N PRO A 160 5.60 -9.39 3.33
CA PRO A 160 5.54 -10.07 2.03
C PRO A 160 5.38 -11.59 2.15
N THR A 161 5.95 -12.18 3.20
CA THR A 161 5.95 -13.62 3.46
C THR A 161 4.74 -14.10 4.24
N SER A 162 3.99 -13.20 4.87
CA SER A 162 2.78 -13.55 5.61
C SER A 162 1.67 -14.02 4.67
N GLU A 163 0.74 -14.81 5.20
CA GLU A 163 -0.49 -15.10 4.48
C GLU A 163 -1.35 -13.82 4.40
N GLY A 164 -1.88 -13.55 3.20
CA GLY A 164 -2.74 -12.40 2.97
C GLY A 164 -4.19 -12.83 3.12
N ILE A 165 -4.99 -11.99 3.79
CA ILE A 165 -6.42 -12.24 3.99
C ILE A 165 -7.20 -11.20 3.19
N ASP A 166 -8.19 -11.64 2.42
CA ASP A 166 -9.14 -10.72 1.79
C ASP A 166 -9.82 -9.85 2.86
N PHE A 167 -9.90 -8.53 2.64
CA PHE A 167 -10.42 -7.61 3.65
C PHE A 167 -11.87 -7.92 4.06
N LEU A 168 -12.75 -8.24 3.10
CA LEU A 168 -14.15 -8.54 3.40
C LEU A 168 -14.27 -9.86 4.18
N ALA A 169 -13.43 -10.84 3.86
CA ALA A 169 -13.33 -12.07 4.63
C ALA A 169 -12.82 -11.82 6.06
N ALA A 170 -11.82 -10.95 6.25
CA ALA A 170 -11.29 -10.58 7.56
C ALA A 170 -12.38 -9.93 8.45
N LEU A 171 -13.22 -9.06 7.88
CA LEU A 171 -14.35 -8.46 8.62
C LEU A 171 -15.34 -9.51 9.12
N GLY A 172 -15.57 -10.60 8.37
CA GLY A 172 -16.46 -11.68 8.75
C GLY A 172 -15.94 -12.57 9.90
N GLN A 173 -14.63 -12.50 10.19
CA GLN A 173 -13.96 -13.31 11.23
C GLN A 173 -13.78 -12.55 12.55
N ARG A 174 -14.25 -11.31 12.63
CA ARG A 174 -14.07 -10.47 13.81
C ARG A 174 -14.76 -11.10 15.03
N PRO A 175 -14.07 -11.22 16.19
CA PRO A 175 -14.73 -11.59 17.42
C PRO A 175 -15.87 -10.60 17.68
N ARG A 176 -17.08 -11.12 17.93
CA ARG A 176 -18.23 -10.29 18.34
C ARG A 176 -18.01 -9.72 19.73
#